data_AF-A0A5S9MC26-F1
#
_entry.id   AF-A0A5S9MC26-F1
#
_cell.length_a   1.000
_cell.length_b   1.000
_cell.length_c   1.000
_cell.angle_alpha   90.00
_cell.angle_beta   90.00
_cell.angle_gamma   90.00
#
_symmetry.space_group_name_H-M   'P 1'
#
loop_
_entity.id
_entity.type
_entity.pdbx_description
1 polymer ?
#
loop_
_entity_poly.entity_id
_entity_poly.type
_entity_poly.pdbx_seq_one_letter_code
_entity_poly.pdbx_strand_id
1 'polypeptide(L)'
;MYHQDRLLKMVDVFRSKPHIDIVYSSQRVVHVDQHLVETMSFIREADQILEHASFQVDHCSVMHRSCLLPLIYEKTGQYWDDEPKHWHHADSVFWMRLNHFAAFFH
;
A
#
# COMPACT_ATOMS: atom_id res chain seq x y z
N MET A 1 -0.32 12.72 5.77
CA MET A 1 0.95 13.42 5.51
C MET A 1 2.08 12.39 5.46
N TYR A 2 3.12 12.61 4.67
CA TYR A 2 4.28 11.72 4.64
C TYR A 2 5.36 12.15 5.63
N HIS A 3 5.94 11.18 6.32
CA HIS A 3 7.16 11.38 7.09
C HIS A 3 8.31 11.70 6.13
N GLN A 4 9.21 12.60 6.53
CA GLN A 4 10.28 13.12 5.66
C GLN A 4 11.14 11.98 5.08
N ASP A 5 11.44 10.97 5.90
CA ASP A 5 12.28 9.82 5.49
C ASP A 5 11.51 8.68 4.78
N ARG A 6 10.21 8.82 4.50
CA ARG A 6 9.38 7.70 3.96
C ARG A 6 10.01 7.08 2.72
N LEU A 7 10.35 7.91 1.74
CA LEU A 7 10.90 7.44 0.46
C LEU A 7 12.26 6.80 0.63
N LEU A 8 13.15 7.42 1.43
CA LEU A 8 14.49 6.90 1.70
C LEU A 8 14.41 5.49 2.31
N LYS A 9 13.59 5.32 3.36
CA LYS A 9 13.43 4.03 4.05
C LYS A 9 12.88 2.95 3.13
N MET A 10 11.83 3.24 2.36
CA MET A 10 11.25 2.26 1.42
C MET A 10 12.24 1.85 0.33
N VAL A 11 13.03 2.80 -0.18
CA VAL A 11 14.09 2.51 -1.16
C VAL A 11 15.22 1.68 -0.55
N ASP A 12 15.61 1.95 0.69
CA ASP A 12 16.66 1.19 1.37
C ASP A 12 16.26 -0.27 1.61
N VAL A 13 14.97 -0.57 1.81
CA VAL A 13 14.47 -1.95 1.81
C VAL A 13 14.68 -2.60 0.45
N PHE A 14 14.32 -1.94 -0.66
CA PHE A 14 14.55 -2.49 -2.00
C PHE A 14 16.01 -2.68 -2.37
N ARG A 15 16.91 -1.84 -1.85
CA ARG A 15 18.36 -1.96 -2.06
C ARG A 15 18.95 -3.11 -1.25
N SER A 16 18.55 -3.25 0.01
CA SER A 16 19.04 -4.30 0.90
C SER A 16 18.43 -5.68 0.61
N LYS A 17 17.22 -5.72 0.03
CA LYS A 17 16.49 -6.95 -0.30
C LYS A 17 16.02 -6.92 -1.77
N PRO A 18 16.92 -7.21 -2.74
CA PRO A 18 16.60 -7.08 -4.17
C PRO A 18 15.47 -7.99 -4.68
N HIS A 19 15.19 -9.08 -3.96
CA HIS A 19 14.13 -10.06 -4.27
C HIS A 19 12.73 -9.60 -3.85
N ILE A 20 12.60 -8.46 -3.18
CA ILE A 20 11.30 -7.88 -2.79
C ILE A 20 10.85 -6.89 -3.85
N ASP A 21 9.58 -6.99 -4.22
CA ASP A 21 8.95 -6.12 -5.21
C ASP A 21 7.93 -5.14 -4.61
N ILE A 22 7.48 -5.36 -3.37
CA ILE A 22 6.48 -4.51 -2.70
C ILE A 22 6.86 -4.27 -1.25
N VAL A 23 6.87 -3.01 -0.83
CA VAL A 23 7.05 -2.60 0.56
C VAL A 23 5.90 -1.70 1.02
N TYR A 24 5.52 -1.82 2.28
CA TYR A 24 4.52 -0.99 2.92
C TYR A 24 4.97 -0.55 4.32
N SER A 25 4.37 0.52 4.85
CA SER A 25 4.74 1.09 6.15
C SER A 25 3.55 1.22 7.08
N SER A 26 3.82 1.24 8.40
CA SER A 26 2.79 1.59 9.38
C SER A 26 2.20 2.98 9.11
N GLN A 27 0.91 3.16 9.41
CA GLN A 27 0.21 4.42 9.24
C GLN A 27 -0.47 4.84 10.55
N ARG A 28 -0.14 6.03 11.06
CA ARG A 28 -0.91 6.67 12.13
C ARG A 28 -2.14 7.33 11.54
N VAL A 29 -3.32 6.93 12.02
CA VAL A 29 -4.61 7.52 11.70
C VAL A 29 -5.04 8.36 12.89
N VAL A 30 -5.39 9.62 12.63
CA VAL A 30 -5.84 10.57 13.66
C VAL A 30 -7.25 11.01 13.30
N HIS A 31 -8.19 10.80 14.21
CA HIS A 31 -9.53 11.37 14.14
C HIS A 31 -9.52 12.72 14.83
N VAL A 32 -10.11 13.71 14.18
CA VAL A 32 -10.19 15.07 14.67
C VAL A 32 -11.63 15.53 14.71
N ASP A 33 -11.95 16.45 15.60
CA ASP A 33 -13.23 17.14 15.62
C ASP A 33 -13.32 18.24 14.54
N GLN A 34 -14.42 18.99 14.55
CA GLN A 34 -14.66 20.12 13.64
C GLN A 34 -13.65 21.27 13.79
N HIS A 35 -12.89 21.32 14.89
CA HIS A 35 -11.84 22.30 15.16
C HIS A 35 -10.43 21.74 14.88
N LEU A 36 -10.34 20.56 14.25
CA LEU A 36 -9.10 19.83 13.97
C LEU A 36 -8.36 19.39 15.23
N VAL A 37 -9.05 19.31 16.37
CA VAL A 37 -8.48 18.80 17.62
C VAL A 37 -8.56 17.28 17.62
N GLU A 38 -7.43 16.62 17.90
CA GLU A 38 -7.35 15.15 18.00
C GLU A 38 -8.32 14.64 19.08
N THR A 39 -9.25 13.78 18.65
CA THR A 39 -10.21 13.10 19.54
C THR A 39 -9.81 11.64 19.77
N MET A 40 -9.12 11.03 18.81
CA MET A 40 -8.63 9.66 18.87
C MET A 40 -7.50 9.45 17.86
N SER A 41 -6.57 8.55 18.14
CA SER A 41 -5.66 8.04 17.11
C SER A 41 -5.36 6.56 17.29
N PHE A 42 -4.95 5.91 16.20
CA PHE A 42 -4.50 4.53 16.17
C PHE A 42 -3.43 4.35 15.10
N ILE A 43 -2.70 3.23 15.18
CA ILE A 43 -1.69 2.86 14.19
C ILE A 43 -2.19 1.61 13.45
N ARG A 44 -2.12 1.64 12.12
CA ARG A 44 -2.17 0.44 11.28
C ARG A 44 -0.75 -0.07 11.16
N GLU A 45 -0.44 -1.18 11.81
CA GLU A 45 0.94 -1.67 11.87
C GLU A 45 1.36 -2.41 10.59
N ALA A 46 2.62 -2.23 10.23
CA ALA A 46 3.30 -3.01 9.21
C ALA A 46 4.33 -3.92 9.90
N ASP A 47 3.84 -4.99 10.52
CA ASP A 47 4.62 -5.91 11.36
C ASP A 47 4.68 -7.34 10.79
N GLN A 48 4.03 -7.58 9.65
CA GLN A 48 3.90 -8.88 9.02
C GLN A 48 4.23 -8.83 7.53
N ILE A 49 4.43 -9.99 6.93
CA ILE A 49 4.47 -10.14 5.46
C ILE A 49 3.05 -10.46 5.03
N LEU A 50 2.49 -9.71 4.08
CA LEU A 50 1.10 -9.87 3.65
C LEU A 50 1.00 -10.47 2.25
N GLU A 51 0.47 -11.69 2.17
CA GLU A 51 -0.01 -12.29 0.92
C GLU A 51 -1.43 -11.79 0.55
N HIS A 52 -2.10 -11.10 1.47
CA HIS A 52 -3.46 -10.58 1.30
C HIS A 52 -3.61 -9.15 1.88
N ALA A 53 -3.03 -8.14 1.25
CA ALA A 53 -3.02 -6.75 1.70
C ALA A 53 -4.35 -5.98 1.51
N SER A 54 -5.29 -6.53 0.73
CA SER A 54 -6.61 -5.95 0.48
C SER A 54 -7.34 -5.63 1.80
N PHE A 55 -7.88 -4.42 1.94
CA PHE A 55 -8.52 -3.88 3.15
C PHE A 55 -7.66 -3.79 4.43
N GLN A 56 -6.38 -4.21 4.37
CA GLN A 56 -5.45 -4.12 5.50
C GLN A 56 -4.53 -2.91 5.36
N VAL A 57 -4.05 -2.67 4.14
CA VAL A 57 -3.07 -1.63 3.82
C VAL A 57 -3.74 -0.46 3.11
N ASP A 58 -3.46 0.74 3.61
CA ASP A 58 -3.95 2.00 3.04
C ASP A 58 -3.24 2.36 1.73
N HIS A 59 -3.98 2.97 0.80
CA HIS A 59 -3.48 3.54 -0.46
C HIS A 59 -2.12 4.25 -0.33
N CYS A 60 -1.94 5.10 0.68
CA CYS A 60 -0.79 5.99 0.84
C CYS A 60 0.43 5.30 1.46
N SER A 61 0.32 4.03 1.84
CA SER A 61 1.33 3.34 2.66
C SER A 61 2.26 2.42 1.87
N VAL A 62 2.17 2.38 0.54
CA VAL A 62 2.84 1.38 -0.30
C VAL A 62 3.86 2.01 -1.27
N MET A 63 4.88 1.22 -1.63
CA MET A 63 5.76 1.42 -2.76
C MET A 63 6.02 0.05 -3.40
N HIS A 64 5.99 -0.03 -4.72
CA HIS A 64 6.27 -1.28 -5.44
C HIS A 64 7.16 -1.03 -6.65
N ARG A 65 7.81 -2.09 -7.15
CA ARG A 65 8.57 -2.02 -8.40
C ARG A 65 7.64 -1.92 -9.59
N SER A 66 8.05 -1.14 -10.59
CA SER A 66 7.29 -0.93 -11.82
C SER A 66 7.20 -2.19 -12.68
N CYS A 67 8.09 -3.16 -12.52
CA CYS A 67 8.06 -4.44 -13.24
C CYS A 67 6.78 -5.26 -12.99
N LEU A 68 6.05 -5.00 -11.90
CA LEU A 68 4.77 -5.64 -11.63
C LEU A 68 3.62 -5.09 -12.49
N LEU A 69 3.72 -3.84 -12.98
CA LEU A 69 2.64 -3.20 -13.73
C LEU A 69 2.33 -3.90 -15.06
N PRO A 70 3.32 -4.26 -15.90
CA PRO A 70 3.06 -5.06 -17.11
C PRO A 70 2.35 -6.39 -16.82
N LEU A 71 2.72 -7.08 -15.73
CA LEU A 71 2.11 -8.37 -15.35
C LEU A 71 0.64 -8.20 -14.96
N ILE A 72 0.32 -7.13 -14.22
CA ILE A 72 -1.07 -6.78 -13.88
C ILE A 72 -1.86 -6.46 -15.15
N TYR A 73 -1.29 -5.66 -16.05
CA TYR A 73 -1.95 -5.28 -17.29
C TYR A 73 -2.21 -6.48 -18.20
N GLU A 74 -1.24 -7.38 -18.34
CA GLU A 74 -1.40 -8.62 -19.12
C GLU A 74 -2.54 -9.48 -18.57
N LYS A 75 -2.67 -9.58 -17.24
CA LYS A 75 -3.70 -10.40 -16.59
C LYS A 75 -5.09 -9.78 -16.61
N THR A 76 -5.19 -8.46 -16.46
CA THR A 76 -6.47 -7.78 -16.17
C THR A 76 -6.90 -6.77 -17.23
N GLY A 77 -6.03 -6.45 -18.19
CA GLY A 77 -6.25 -5.43 -19.22
C GLY A 77 -6.19 -3.99 -18.72
N GLN A 78 -5.95 -3.76 -17.44
CA GLN A 78 -5.93 -2.45 -16.79
C GLN A 78 -4.93 -2.48 -15.61
N TYR A 79 -4.51 -1.32 -15.08
CA TYR A 79 -3.66 -1.30 -13.87
C TYR A 79 -4.53 -1.26 -12.62
N TRP A 80 -5.21 -0.14 -12.43
CA TRP A 80 -6.26 0.05 -11.44
C TRP A 80 -7.59 -0.45 -11.99
N ASP A 81 -8.54 -0.67 -11.10
CA ASP A 81 -9.90 -1.06 -11.46
C ASP A 81 -10.78 0.18 -11.49
N ASP A 82 -11.19 0.61 -12.68
CA ASP A 82 -12.00 1.82 -12.86
C ASP A 82 -13.51 1.55 -12.76
N GLU A 83 -13.94 0.32 -12.44
CA GLU A 83 -15.36 0.03 -12.28
C GLU A 83 -15.96 0.81 -11.10
N PRO A 84 -17.09 1.52 -11.28
CA PRO A 84 -17.69 2.36 -10.24
C PRO A 84 -17.98 1.66 -8.91
N LYS A 85 -18.26 0.35 -8.96
CA LYS A 85 -18.53 -0.45 -7.76
C LYS A 85 -17.30 -0.57 -6.83
N HIS A 86 -16.10 -0.33 -7.36
CA HIS A 86 -14.83 -0.40 -6.62
C HIS A 86 -14.29 0.96 -6.17
N TRP A 87 -14.91 2.10 -6.53
CA TRP A 87 -14.36 3.43 -6.24
C TRP A 87 -14.08 3.70 -4.75
N HIS A 88 -14.84 3.08 -3.85
CA HIS A 88 -14.64 3.24 -2.41
C HIS A 88 -13.51 2.39 -1.81
N HIS A 89 -12.94 1.46 -2.60
CA HIS A 89 -11.89 0.53 -2.16
C HIS A 89 -10.96 0.12 -3.32
N ALA A 90 -10.71 1.04 -4.24
CA ALA A 90 -9.94 0.78 -5.47
C ALA A 90 -8.51 0.34 -5.14
N ASP A 91 -7.94 0.85 -4.04
CA ASP A 91 -6.65 0.44 -3.50
C ASP A 91 -6.64 -1.03 -3.12
N SER A 92 -7.68 -1.50 -2.43
CA SER A 92 -7.84 -2.88 -2.01
C SER A 92 -7.96 -3.84 -3.19
N VAL A 93 -8.56 -3.40 -4.30
CA VAL A 93 -8.58 -4.18 -5.56
C VAL A 93 -7.20 -4.21 -6.21
N PHE A 94 -6.49 -3.07 -6.24
CA PHE A 94 -5.14 -3.01 -6.78
C PHE A 94 -4.14 -3.85 -5.95
N TRP A 95 -4.27 -3.87 -4.63
CA TRP A 95 -3.50 -4.73 -3.73
C TRP A 95 -3.74 -6.21 -4.01
N MET A 96 -4.98 -6.61 -4.27
CA MET A 96 -5.28 -7.98 -4.68
C MET A 96 -4.58 -8.34 -6.00
N ARG A 97 -4.53 -7.42 -6.97
CA ARG A 97 -3.81 -7.63 -8.24
C ARG A 97 -2.30 -7.76 -8.02
N LEU A 98 -1.72 -6.92 -7.16
CA LEU A 98 -0.30 -6.99 -6.79
C LEU A 98 0.04 -8.27 -6.02
N ASN A 99 -0.80 -8.69 -5.08
CA ASN A 99 -0.60 -9.92 -4.31
C ASN A 99 -0.65 -11.20 -5.16
N HIS A 100 -1.21 -11.14 -6.36
CA HIS A 100 -1.11 -12.25 -7.30
C HIS A 100 0.34 -12.54 -7.73
N PHE A 101 1.23 -11.55 -7.64
CA PHE A 101 2.61 -11.63 -8.13
C PHE A 101 3.66 -11.53 -7.03
N ALA A 102 3.41 -10.79 -5.95
CA ALA A 102 4.36 -10.61 -4.86
C ALA A 102 3.68 -10.32 -3.51
N ALA A 103 4.32 -10.73 -2.42
CA ALA A 103 3.89 -10.38 -1.06
C ALA A 103 4.34 -8.96 -0.68
N PHE A 104 3.66 -8.35 0.29
CA PHE A 104 3.99 -7.03 0.83
C PHE A 104 4.90 -7.19 2.05
N PHE A 105 6.03 -6.48 2.08
CA PHE A 105 7.01 -6.50 3.17
C PHE A 105 7.11 -5.15 3.89
N HIS A 106 7.63 -5.14 5.11
CA HIS A 106 7.89 -3.93 5.91
C HIS A 106 9.39 -3.64 6.06
#